data_AF-A0A2S6RXX8-F1
#
_entry.id   AF-A0A2S6RXX8-F1
#
_cell.length_a   1.000
_cell.length_b   1.000
_cell.length_c   1.000
_cell.angle_alpha   90.00
_cell.angle_beta   90.00
_cell.angle_gamma   90.00
#
_symmetry.space_group_name_H-M   'P 1'
#
loop_
_entity.id
_entity.type
_entity.pdbx_description
1 polymer ?
#
loop_
_entity_poly.entity_id
_entity_poly.type
_entity_poly.pdbx_seq_one_letter_code
_entity_poly.pdbx_strand_id
1 'polypeptide(L)'
;MVSSDAKISCKGVWKLFGQDAGQFFKRHHSAPSLESMSDSGYIPAVQNVTLDVQLGKILVVMGLSGSGKTTLLRCLSRLREPTGIGKPIWITCRNIGTALE
;
A
#
# COMPACT_ATOMS: atom_id res chain seq x y z
N MET A 1 -15.65 -1.42 4.72
CA MET A 1 -16.53 -2.25 3.86
C MET A 1 -15.84 -2.40 2.52
N VAL A 2 -15.66 -3.63 2.05
CA VAL A 2 -15.29 -3.92 0.66
C VAL A 2 -16.59 -3.78 -0.13
N SER A 3 -16.59 -3.02 -1.23
CA SER A 3 -17.77 -2.94 -2.12
C SER A 3 -18.09 -4.36 -2.62
N SER A 4 -19.37 -4.77 -2.60
CA SER A 4 -19.80 -6.17 -2.83
C SER A 4 -19.29 -6.77 -4.14
N ASP A 5 -18.99 -5.93 -5.13
CA ASP A 5 -18.58 -6.36 -6.48
C ASP A 5 -17.07 -6.15 -6.75
N ALA A 6 -16.31 -5.64 -5.78
CA ALA A 6 -14.88 -5.42 -5.94
C ALA A 6 -14.12 -6.77 -5.95
N LYS A 7 -13.45 -7.06 -7.07
CA LYS A 7 -12.57 -8.22 -7.22
C LYS A 7 -11.15 -7.96 -6.74
N ILE A 8 -10.70 -6.71 -6.75
CA ILE A 8 -9.46 -6.31 -6.09
C ILE A 8 -9.82 -5.14 -5.17
N SER A 9 -9.42 -5.21 -3.90
CA SER A 9 -9.66 -4.13 -2.94
C SER A 9 -8.46 -3.99 -2.01
N CYS A 10 -7.95 -2.78 -1.87
CA CYS A 10 -6.98 -2.45 -0.84
C CYS A 10 -7.34 -1.12 -0.18
N LYS A 11 -7.08 -1.00 1.13
CA LYS A 11 -7.40 0.20 1.90
C LYS A 11 -6.19 0.62 2.73
N GLY A 12 -5.66 1.80 2.43
CA GLY A 12 -4.53 2.39 3.14
C GLY A 12 -3.24 1.59 2.98
N VAL A 13 -2.91 1.16 1.77
CA VAL A 13 -1.64 0.48 1.49
C VAL A 13 -0.49 1.48 1.60
N TRP A 14 0.52 1.11 2.38
CA TRP A 14 1.75 1.87 2.54
C TRP A 14 2.95 1.02 2.15
N LYS A 15 3.92 1.64 1.50
CA LYS A 15 5.26 1.09 1.32
C LYS A 15 6.29 2.18 1.53
N LEU A 16 7.06 1.98 2.59
CA LEU A 16 8.20 2.82 2.95
C LEU A 16 9.48 2.00 2.77
N PHE A 17 10.48 2.60 2.13
CA PHE A 17 11.84 2.08 2.06
C PHE A 17 12.74 2.86 3.02
N GLY A 18 13.71 2.19 3.62
CA GLY A 18 14.60 2.74 4.63
C GLY A 18 14.81 1.73 5.76
N GLN A 19 15.76 2.03 6.65
CA GLN A 19 16.10 1.16 7.77
C GLN A 19 14.97 1.12 8.80
N ASP A 20 14.59 -0.08 9.24
CA ASP A 20 13.50 -0.28 10.20
C ASP A 20 12.15 0.32 9.78
N ALA A 21 11.89 0.40 8.46
CA ALA A 21 10.67 1.01 7.94
C ALA A 21 9.37 0.38 8.51
N GLY A 22 9.38 -0.92 8.87
CA GLY A 22 8.25 -1.57 9.54
C GLY A 22 8.02 -1.09 10.98
N GLN A 23 9.07 -0.62 11.68
CA GLN A 23 8.96 -0.03 13.01
C GLN A 23 8.48 1.41 12.96
N PHE A 24 8.71 2.12 11.85
CA PHE A 24 8.30 3.50 11.66
C PHE A 24 6.80 3.68 11.92
N PHE A 25 5.94 2.86 11.31
CA PHE A 25 4.49 2.93 11.54
C PHE A 25 4.05 2.42 12.92
N LYS A 26 4.87 1.62 13.61
CA LYS A 26 4.60 1.25 15.02
C LYS A 26 4.88 2.40 15.97
N ARG A 27 5.90 3.22 15.67
CA ARG A 27 6.26 4.41 16.46
C ARG A 27 5.36 5.60 16.14
N HIS A 28 4.96 5.75 14.89
CA HIS A 28 4.09 6.82 14.42
C HIS A 28 2.66 6.30 14.24
N HIS A 29 1.82 6.46 15.27
CA HIS A 29 0.41 6.04 15.27
C HIS A 29 -0.49 6.93 14.38
N SER A 30 0.05 8.03 13.86
CA SER A 30 -0.61 8.96 12.94
C SER A 30 0.07 8.88 11.57
N ALA A 31 -0.70 9.05 10.48
CA ALA A 31 -0.16 9.08 9.12
C ALA A 31 0.93 10.16 9.01
N PRO A 32 2.22 9.77 8.88
CA PRO A 32 3.33 10.70 8.95
C PRO A 32 3.35 11.60 7.72
N SER A 33 3.79 12.86 7.90
CA SER A 33 3.91 13.80 6.79
C SER A 33 5.07 13.41 5.87
N LEU A 34 4.98 13.79 4.59
CA LEU A 34 6.02 13.54 3.60
C LEU A 34 7.39 14.05 4.06
N GLU A 35 7.41 15.27 4.61
CA GLU A 35 8.61 15.92 5.16
C GLU A 35 9.24 15.09 6.28
N SER A 36 8.44 14.64 7.27
CA SER A 36 8.95 13.85 8.40
C SER A 36 9.61 12.53 7.97
N MET A 37 9.09 11.91 6.90
CA MET A 37 9.66 10.69 6.33
C MET A 37 10.97 10.98 5.60
N SER A 38 10.99 12.02 4.78
CA SER A 38 12.17 12.40 4.01
C SER A 38 13.32 12.83 4.92
N ASP A 39 13.06 13.63 5.96
CA ASP A 39 14.07 14.08 6.93
C ASP A 39 14.68 12.92 7.73
N SER A 40 13.91 11.86 7.94
CA SER A 40 14.34 10.64 8.62
C SER A 40 15.03 9.64 7.68
N GLY A 41 15.29 10.00 6.43
CA GLY A 41 15.94 9.15 5.43
C GLY A 41 15.04 8.06 4.84
N TYR A 42 13.73 8.16 5.04
CA TYR A 42 12.76 7.22 4.46
C TYR A 42 12.27 7.67 3.08
N ILE A 43 12.01 6.69 2.22
CA ILE A 43 11.48 6.91 0.87
C ILE A 43 10.06 6.31 0.79
N PRO A 44 9.01 7.16 0.77
CA PRO A 44 7.63 6.70 0.74
C PRO A 44 7.15 6.39 -0.69
N ALA A 45 7.41 5.16 -1.13
CA ALA A 45 7.07 4.71 -2.48
C ALA A 45 5.57 4.44 -2.69
N VAL A 46 4.81 4.10 -1.65
CA VAL A 46 3.35 3.99 -1.71
C VAL A 46 2.77 4.63 -0.44
N GLN A 47 1.86 5.58 -0.62
CA GLN A 47 1.33 6.41 0.46
C GLN A 47 -0.19 6.28 0.55
N ASN A 48 -0.67 5.61 1.59
CA ASN A 48 -2.09 5.45 1.93
C ASN A 48 -3.02 5.06 0.76
N VAL A 49 -2.56 4.23 -0.17
CA VAL A 49 -3.31 3.95 -1.40
C VAL A 49 -4.56 3.12 -1.07
N THR A 50 -5.70 3.61 -1.55
CA THR A 50 -7.00 2.97 -1.42
C THR A 50 -7.63 2.88 -2.80
N LEU A 51 -7.91 1.65 -3.26
CA LEU A 51 -8.58 1.43 -4.54
C LEU A 51 -9.43 0.16 -4.49
N ASP A 52 -10.49 0.16 -5.28
CA ASP A 52 -11.34 -1.00 -5.54
C ASP A 52 -11.44 -1.18 -7.07
N VAL A 53 -11.26 -2.41 -7.55
CA VAL A 53 -11.43 -2.78 -8.97
C VAL A 53 -12.56 -3.80 -9.04
N GLN A 54 -13.64 -3.43 -9.73
CA GLN A 54 -14.80 -4.28 -9.95
C GLN A 54 -14.55 -5.33 -11.04
N LEU A 55 -15.35 -6.39 -11.03
CA LEU A 55 -15.31 -7.41 -12.09
C LEU A 55 -15.52 -6.76 -13.47
N GLY A 56 -14.72 -7.19 -14.47
CA GLY A 56 -14.81 -6.69 -15.84
C GLY A 56 -14.30 -5.26 -16.04
N LYS A 57 -13.75 -4.61 -15.00
CA LYS A 57 -13.09 -3.30 -15.12
C LYS A 57 -11.59 -3.46 -15.27
N ILE A 58 -11.01 -2.61 -16.11
CA ILE A 58 -9.56 -2.47 -16.27
C ILE A 58 -9.12 -1.24 -15.48
N LEU A 59 -8.19 -1.43 -14.53
CA LEU A 59 -7.51 -0.34 -13.84
C LEU A 59 -6.17 -0.09 -14.52
N VAL A 60 -5.94 1.14 -14.98
CA VAL A 60 -4.64 1.57 -15.50
C VAL A 60 -3.95 2.45 -14.45
N VAL A 61 -2.73 2.08 -14.05
CA VAL A 61 -1.90 2.85 -13.13
C VAL A 61 -0.83 3.58 -13.92
N MET A 62 -0.97 4.91 -14.05
CA MET A 62 -0.07 5.79 -14.81
C MET A 62 0.66 6.78 -13.90
N GLY A 63 1.73 7.41 -14.41
CA GLY A 63 2.51 8.40 -13.67
C GLY A 63 4.00 8.40 -14.03
N LEU A 64 4.73 9.42 -13.60
CA LEU A 64 6.17 9.62 -13.88
C LEU A 64 7.05 8.45 -13.38
N SER A 65 8.27 8.33 -13.89
CA SER A 65 9.25 7.40 -13.31
C SER A 65 9.46 7.68 -11.82
N GLY A 66 9.63 6.64 -11.00
CA GLY A 66 9.80 6.80 -9.55
C GLY A 66 8.53 7.04 -8.72
N SER A 67 7.36 7.27 -9.34
CA SER A 67 6.07 7.51 -8.63
C SER A 67 5.51 6.32 -7.83
N GLY A 68 6.18 5.16 -7.85
CA GLY A 68 5.77 4.01 -7.03
C GLY A 68 4.78 3.03 -7.66
N LYS A 69 4.39 3.20 -8.92
CA LYS A 69 3.43 2.31 -9.64
C LYS A 69 3.80 0.83 -9.56
N THR A 70 5.03 0.48 -9.93
CA THR A 70 5.52 -0.90 -9.89
C THR A 70 5.59 -1.41 -8.45
N THR A 71 5.91 -0.54 -7.50
CA THR A 71 5.93 -0.88 -6.08
C THR A 71 4.53 -1.20 -5.57
N LEU A 72 3.52 -0.39 -5.92
CA LEU A 72 2.11 -0.65 -5.61
C LEU A 72 1.66 -1.99 -6.17
N LEU A 73 1.90 -2.26 -7.46
CA LEU A 73 1.52 -3.53 -8.09
C LEU A 73 2.21 -4.72 -7.42
N ARG A 74 3.50 -4.60 -7.06
CA ARG A 74 4.22 -5.63 -6.31
C ARG A 74 3.67 -5.86 -4.91
N CYS A 75 3.15 -4.82 -4.25
CA CYS A 75 2.45 -4.97 -2.97
C CYS A 75 1.12 -5.68 -3.14
N LEU A 76 0.33 -5.32 -4.16
CA LEU A 76 -0.93 -6.00 -4.47
C LEU A 76 -0.70 -7.46 -4.87
N SER A 77 0.40 -7.79 -5.54
CA SER A 77 0.73 -9.16 -5.95
C SER A 77 1.54 -9.94 -4.90
N ARG A 78 1.75 -9.40 -3.68
CA ARG A 78 2.58 -10.00 -2.61
C ARG A 78 4.03 -10.33 -3.01
N LEU A 79 4.56 -9.68 -4.06
CA LEU A 79 5.99 -9.75 -4.38
C LEU A 79 6.84 -8.84 -3.48
N ARG A 80 6.20 -7.87 -2.83
CA ARG A 80 6.80 -7.01 -1.81
C ARG A 80 5.80 -6.78 -0.69
N GLU A 81 6.21 -7.03 0.55
CA GLU A 81 5.34 -6.77 1.67
C GLU A 81 5.07 -5.27 1.84
N PRO A 82 3.81 -4.86 2.05
CA PRO A 82 3.51 -3.49 2.47
C PRO A 82 4.18 -3.21 3.83
N THR A 83 4.41 -1.95 4.16
CA THR A 83 5.16 -1.56 5.37
C THR A 83 4.24 -1.04 6.49
N GLY A 84 3.05 -0.53 6.18
CA GLY A 84 2.21 0.22 7.14
C GLY A 84 0.95 -0.49 7.64
N ILE A 85 0.25 0.20 8.53
CA ILE A 85 -0.97 -0.21 9.28
C ILE A 85 -2.25 -0.37 8.43
N GLY A 86 -2.10 -0.59 7.13
CA GLY A 86 -3.22 -0.74 6.20
C GLY A 86 -4.10 -1.94 6.52
N LYS A 87 -5.33 -1.94 5.99
CA LYS A 87 -6.21 -3.11 6.05
C LYS A 87 -5.70 -4.20 5.10
N PRO A 88 -6.14 -5.46 5.31
CA PRO A 88 -5.80 -6.55 4.40
C PRO A 88 -6.14 -6.24 2.94
N ILE A 89 -5.28 -6.73 2.05
CA ILE A 89 -5.52 -6.67 0.61
C ILE A 89 -6.38 -7.87 0.22
N TRP A 90 -7.41 -7.64 -0.59
CA TRP A 90 -8.36 -8.65 -1.04
C TRP A 90 -8.28 -8.83 -2.55
N ILE A 91 -8.17 -10.08 -3.00
CA ILE A 91 -8.25 -10.46 -4.41
C ILE A 91 -9.25 -11.61 -4.54
N THR A 92 -10.29 -11.45 -5.37
CA THR A 92 -11.32 -12.46 -5.65
C THR A 92 -11.88 -13.10 -4.38
N CYS A 93 -12.24 -12.28 -3.38
CA CYS A 93 -12.74 -12.71 -2.06
C CYS A 93 -11.72 -13.44 -1.16
N ARG A 94 -10.47 -13.60 -1.59
CA ARG A 94 -9.36 -14.11 -0.78
C ARG A 94 -8.62 -12.95 -0.13
N ASN A 95 -8.50 -12.98 1.19
CA ASN A 95 -7.53 -12.13 1.88
C ASN A 95 -6.14 -12.63 1.52
N ILE A 96 -5.35 -11.79 0.85
CA ILE A 96 -3.97 -12.12 0.56
C ILE A 96 -3.03 -11.70 1.68
N GLY A 97 -3.50 -10.87 2.63
CA GLY A 97 -2.98 -10.57 3.98
C GLY A 97 -2.52 -9.12 4.19
N THR A 98 -1.84 -8.84 5.32
CA THR A 98 -1.41 -7.48 5.73
C THR A 98 0.12 -7.37 5.91
N ALA A 99 0.61 -6.15 6.14
CA ALA A 99 2.00 -5.84 6.48
C ALA A 99 2.44 -6.29 7.89
N LEU A 100 1.47 -6.59 8.77
CA LEU A 100 1.69 -6.81 10.19
C LEU A 100 0.96 -8.09 10.61
N GLU A 101 1.46 -9.23 10.14
CA GLU A 101 1.22 -10.54 10.73
C GLU A 101 2.55 -11.12 11.22
#